data_AF-A0A0A9WH44-F1
#
_entry.id   AF-A0A0A9WH44-F1
#
_cell.length_a   1.000
_cell.length_b   1.000
_cell.length_c   1.000
_cell.angle_alpha   90.00
_cell.angle_beta   90.00
_cell.angle_gamma   90.00
#
_symmetry.space_group_name_H-M   'P 1'
#
loop_
_entity.id
_entity.type
_entity.pdbx_description
1 polymer ?
#
loop_
_entity_poly.entity_id
_entity_poly.type
_entity_poly.pdbx_seq_one_letter_code
_entity_poly.pdbx_strand_id
1 'polypeptide(L)'
;MKLLRSVAWLLRKIHNVKNKSNPHTGPLKLEEINKSRHTAIKIVQQHYIGSPSSKSKSWKALESLDPFVDSLGIIRVGGRLRNAPSLSASQKHPIILPHESHFTALLVDFYHNLYLHPGPNLLQ
;
A
#
# COMPACT_ATOMS: atom_id res chain seq x y z
N MET A 1 -8.57 3.80 9.54
CA MET A 1 -9.25 4.01 8.25
C MET A 1 -10.42 3.06 8.04
N LYS A 2 -11.61 3.58 7.73
CA LYS A 2 -12.83 2.79 7.46
C LYS A 2 -12.70 1.94 6.18
N LEU A 3 -12.11 2.49 5.12
CA LEU A 3 -11.90 1.81 3.83
C LEU A 3 -11.18 0.46 3.97
N LEU A 4 -10.05 0.41 4.68
CA LEU A 4 -9.30 -0.83 4.87
C LEU A 4 -10.09 -1.92 5.59
N ARG A 5 -10.98 -1.53 6.52
CA ARG A 5 -11.85 -2.49 7.23
C ARG A 5 -12.92 -3.04 6.29
N SER A 6 -13.52 -2.20 5.45
CA SER A 6 -14.48 -2.63 4.43
C SER A 6 -13.84 -3.60 3.43
N VAL A 7 -12.64 -3.29 2.92
CA VAL A 7 -11.88 -4.18 2.02
C VAL A 7 -11.53 -5.49 2.73
N ALA A 8 -11.13 -5.44 4.01
CA ALA A 8 -10.84 -6.65 4.79
C ALA A 8 -12.07 -7.57 4.93
N TRP A 9 -13.25 -7.00 5.20
CA TRP A 9 -14.50 -7.76 5.26
C TRP A 9 -14.85 -8.41 3.93
N LEU A 10 -14.67 -7.69 2.82
CA LEU A 10 -14.88 -8.25 1.48
C LEU A 10 -13.94 -9.43 1.21
N LEU A 11 -12.64 -9.27 1.49
CA LEU A 11 -11.65 -10.32 1.32
C LEU A 11 -11.93 -11.54 2.20
N ARG A 12 -12.37 -11.33 3.45
CA ARG A 12 -12.80 -12.40 4.35
C ARG A 12 -14.02 -13.14 3.78
N LYS A 13 -15.02 -12.42 3.28
CA LYS A 13 -16.20 -13.03 2.65
C LYS A 13 -15.78 -13.93 1.47
N ILE A 14 -14.91 -13.43 0.59
CA ILE A 14 -14.37 -14.22 -0.53
C ILE A 14 -13.62 -15.46 -0.01
N HIS A 15 -12.81 -15.32 1.04
CA HIS A 15 -12.10 -16.44 1.66
C HIS A 15 -13.07 -17.50 2.20
N ASN A 16 -14.07 -17.11 2.99
CA ASN A 16 -15.02 -18.03 3.62
C ASN A 16 -15.90 -18.75 2.58
N VAL A 17 -16.23 -18.08 1.48
CA VAL A 17 -16.97 -18.71 0.37
C VAL A 17 -16.12 -19.78 -0.32
N LYS A 18 -14.81 -19.54 -0.48
CA LYS A 18 -13.87 -20.48 -1.11
C LYS A 18 -13.42 -21.61 -0.17
N ASN A 19 -13.26 -21.34 1.12
CA ASN A 19 -12.75 -22.26 2.12
C ASN A 19 -13.81 -22.54 3.20
N LYS A 20 -14.84 -23.31 2.83
CA LYS A 20 -15.95 -23.64 3.74
C LYS A 20 -15.51 -24.42 4.98
N SER A 21 -14.40 -25.17 4.90
CA SER A 21 -13.91 -26.02 6.00
C SER A 21 -13.17 -25.26 7.11
N ASN A 22 -12.69 -24.04 6.85
CA ASN A 22 -11.99 -23.23 7.85
C ASN A 22 -12.35 -21.73 7.71
N PRO A 23 -13.60 -21.35 8.01
CA PRO A 23 -14.04 -19.97 7.87
C PRO A 23 -13.42 -19.08 8.94
N HIS A 24 -13.04 -17.87 8.55
CA HIS A 24 -12.68 -16.82 9.50
C HIS A 24 -13.94 -16.20 10.10
N THR A 25 -14.03 -16.20 11.43
CA THR A 25 -15.16 -15.65 12.19
C THR A 25 -14.68 -14.64 13.23
N GLY A 26 -15.62 -13.94 13.89
CA GLY A 26 -15.31 -12.96 14.95
C GLY A 26 -14.76 -11.62 14.44
N PRO A 27 -14.07 -10.85 15.30
CA PRO A 27 -13.45 -9.58 14.93
C PRO A 27 -12.42 -9.72 13.81
N LEU A 28 -12.17 -8.62 13.06
CA LEU A 28 -11.11 -8.60 12.04
C LEU A 28 -9.74 -8.79 12.68
N LYS A 29 -8.97 -9.77 12.19
CA LYS A 29 -7.59 -10.00 12.63
C LYS A 29 -6.66 -8.96 12.03
N LEU A 30 -5.53 -8.69 12.70
CA LEU A 30 -4.50 -7.79 12.19
C LEU A 30 -3.99 -8.21 10.80
N GLU A 31 -3.82 -9.51 10.57
CA GLU A 31 -3.38 -10.06 9.29
C GLU A 31 -4.34 -9.74 8.15
N GLU A 32 -5.65 -9.73 8.41
CA GLU A 32 -6.66 -9.41 7.40
C GLU A 32 -6.67 -7.91 7.07
N ILE A 33 -6.41 -7.07 8.06
CA ILE A 33 -6.23 -5.63 7.87
C ILE A 33 -4.94 -5.35 7.08
N ASN A 34 -3.86 -6.06 7.39
CA ASN A 34 -2.60 -5.95 6.64
C ASN A 34 -2.79 -6.42 5.19
N LYS A 35 -3.47 -7.55 5.00
CA LYS A 35 -3.82 -8.07 3.67
C LYS A 35 -4.68 -7.09 2.88
N SER A 36 -5.67 -6.46 3.51
CA SER A 36 -6.51 -5.47 2.85
C SER A 36 -5.72 -4.22 2.45
N ARG A 37 -4.79 -3.77 3.31
CA ARG A 37 -3.86 -2.69 3.00
C ARG A 37 -3.02 -3.00 1.77
N HIS A 38 -2.32 -4.14 1.77
CA HIS A 38 -1.47 -4.53 0.64
C HIS A 38 -2.29 -4.70 -0.65
N THR A 39 -3.49 -5.27 -0.56
CA THR A 39 -4.38 -5.45 -1.72
C THR A 39 -4.80 -4.10 -2.29
N ALA A 40 -5.23 -3.16 -1.45
CA ALA A 40 -5.62 -1.82 -1.90
C ALA A 40 -4.46 -1.08 -2.59
N ILE A 41 -3.26 -1.14 -2.01
CA ILE A 41 -2.06 -0.55 -2.59
C ILE A 41 -1.76 -1.14 -3.96
N LYS A 42 -1.77 -2.48 -4.08
CA LYS A 42 -1.51 -3.15 -5.36
C LYS A 42 -2.53 -2.79 -6.44
N ILE A 43 -3.81 -2.71 -6.10
CA ILE A 43 -4.87 -2.30 -7.03
C ILE A 43 -4.62 -0.88 -7.53
N VAL A 44 -4.30 0.05 -6.62
CA VAL A 44 -4.00 1.44 -6.97
C VAL A 44 -2.77 1.50 -7.88
N GLN A 45 -1.68 0.83 -7.52
CA GLN A 45 -0.46 0.82 -8.33
C GLN A 45 -0.71 0.22 -9.71
N GLN A 46 -1.43 -0.89 -9.80
CA GLN A 46 -1.79 -1.51 -11.07
C GLN A 46 -2.64 -0.58 -11.94
N HIS A 47 -3.57 0.17 -11.35
CA HIS A 47 -4.45 1.07 -12.10
C HIS A 47 -3.71 2.29 -12.70
N TYR A 48 -2.84 2.93 -11.91
CA TYR A 48 -2.20 4.20 -12.31
C TYR A 48 -0.80 4.03 -12.91
N ILE A 49 -0.01 3.08 -12.38
CA ILE A 49 1.37 2.83 -12.81
C ILE A 49 1.40 1.74 -13.89
N GLY A 50 0.48 0.79 -13.82
CA GLY A 50 0.42 -0.36 -14.74
C GLY A 50 1.30 -1.52 -14.27
N SER A 51 1.39 -2.55 -15.12
CA SER A 51 2.20 -3.73 -14.81
C SER A 51 3.69 -3.38 -14.84
N PRO A 52 4.49 -3.79 -13.83
CA PRO A 52 5.95 -3.62 -13.81
C PRO A 52 6.62 -4.20 -15.07
N SER A 53 6.05 -5.28 -15.63
CA SER A 53 6.56 -5.93 -16.84
C SER A 53 6.37 -5.12 -18.13
N SER A 54 5.39 -4.21 -18.16
CA SER A 54 4.99 -3.52 -19.39
C SER A 54 5.75 -2.21 -19.63
N LYS A 55 6.56 -1.73 -18.65
CA LYS A 55 7.29 -0.44 -18.69
C LYS A 55 6.44 0.68 -19.31
N SER A 56 5.24 0.85 -18.77
CA SER A 56 4.27 1.87 -19.21
C SER A 56 4.88 3.28 -19.19
N LYS A 57 4.21 4.25 -19.83
CA LYS A 57 4.61 5.67 -19.75
C LYS A 57 4.69 6.15 -18.28
N SER A 58 3.74 5.73 -17.44
CA SER A 58 3.73 6.04 -16.00
C SER A 58 4.92 5.41 -15.27
N TRP A 59 5.32 4.17 -15.61
CA TRP A 59 6.51 3.55 -15.03
C TRP A 59 7.78 4.31 -15.39
N LYS A 60 7.93 4.72 -16.66
CA LYS A 60 9.09 5.51 -17.12
C LYS A 60 9.24 6.84 -16.37
N ALA A 61 8.12 7.48 -16.03
CA ALA A 61 8.13 8.71 -15.24
C ALA A 61 8.67 8.50 -13.80
N LEU A 62 8.70 7.26 -13.32
CA LEU A 62 9.21 6.90 -12.01
C LEU A 62 10.68 6.44 -12.04
N GLU A 63 11.35 6.34 -13.19
CA GLU A 63 12.72 5.80 -13.29
C GLU A 63 13.73 6.52 -12.39
N SER A 64 13.56 7.83 -12.16
CA SER A 64 14.41 8.61 -11.25
C SER A 64 14.29 8.18 -9.78
N LEU A 65 13.22 7.47 -9.41
CA LEU A 65 12.99 6.90 -8.08
C LEU A 65 13.56 5.48 -7.94
N ASP A 66 14.22 4.94 -8.98
CA ASP A 66 14.74 3.57 -9.01
C ASP A 66 13.67 2.53 -8.57
N PRO A 67 12.50 2.48 -9.24
CA PRO A 67 11.35 1.75 -8.74
C PRO A 67 11.57 0.24 -8.86
N PHE A 68 11.25 -0.50 -7.80
CA PHE A 68 11.33 -1.96 -7.80
C PHE A 68 10.10 -2.60 -7.17
N VAL A 69 9.89 -3.88 -7.43
CA VAL A 69 8.78 -4.67 -6.88
C VAL A 69 9.29 -5.50 -5.71
N ASP A 70 8.67 -5.34 -4.54
CA ASP A 70 9.04 -6.11 -3.34
C ASP A 70 8.47 -7.55 -3.34
N SER A 71 8.78 -8.31 -2.29
CA SER A 71 8.29 -9.69 -2.12
C SER A 71 6.77 -9.81 -1.98
N LEU A 72 6.06 -8.71 -1.71
CA LEU A 72 4.60 -8.65 -1.64
C LEU A 72 3.99 -8.25 -3.00
N GLY A 73 4.82 -7.94 -4.00
CA GLY A 73 4.40 -7.44 -5.31
C GLY A 73 3.97 -5.98 -5.27
N ILE A 74 4.50 -5.18 -4.34
CA ILE A 74 4.25 -3.75 -4.19
C ILE A 74 5.42 -2.98 -4.81
N ILE A 75 5.10 -1.92 -5.55
CA ILE A 75 6.09 -1.03 -6.17
C ILE A 75 6.63 -0.05 -5.11
N ARG A 76 7.94 0.02 -4.95
CA ARG A 76 8.64 0.84 -3.95
C ARG A 76 9.75 1.66 -4.59
N VAL A 77 10.15 2.72 -3.87
CA VAL A 77 11.30 3.56 -4.20
C VAL A 77 12.61 2.84 -3.84
N GLY A 78 13.56 2.85 -4.78
CA GLY A 78 14.92 2.34 -4.59
C GLY A 78 15.95 3.44 -4.31
N GLY A 79 17.22 3.10 -4.48
CA GLY A 79 18.33 4.06 -4.44
C GLY A 79 18.70 4.65 -3.08
N ARG A 80 18.40 5.94 -2.88
CA ARG A 80 19.16 6.90 -2.03
C ARG A 80 19.36 6.49 -0.57
N LEU A 81 18.40 5.78 0.03
CA LEU A 81 18.42 5.39 1.44
C LEU A 81 18.87 3.93 1.68
N ARG A 82 19.24 3.20 0.63
CA ARG A 82 19.59 1.77 0.70
C ARG A 82 20.68 1.47 1.74
N ASN A 83 21.66 2.36 1.87
CA ASN A 83 22.82 2.18 2.75
C ASN A 83 22.65 2.82 4.15
N ALA A 84 21.50 3.40 4.47
CA ALA A 84 21.28 4.03 5.76
C ALA A 84 21.14 2.97 6.87
N PRO A 85 22.06 2.85 7.84
CA PRO A 85 22.04 1.74 8.80
C PRO A 85 20.93 1.87 9.84
N SER A 86 20.52 3.09 10.19
CA SER A 86 19.54 3.38 11.24
C SER A 86 18.07 3.33 10.78
N LEU A 87 17.81 3.16 9.49
CA LEU A 87 16.45 3.15 8.94
C LEU A 87 15.89 1.72 8.84
N SER A 88 14.61 1.55 9.14
CA SER A 88 13.90 0.31 8.82
C SER A 88 13.75 0.11 7.31
N ALA A 89 13.54 -1.12 6.86
CA ALA A 89 13.36 -1.42 5.43
C ALA A 89 12.21 -0.62 4.79
N SER A 90 11.12 -0.39 5.52
CA SER A 90 9.98 0.42 5.05
C SER A 90 10.32 1.89 4.89
N GLN A 91 11.24 2.42 5.71
CA GLN A 91 11.75 3.79 5.59
C GLN A 91 12.79 3.92 4.47
N LYS A 92 13.60 2.88 4.25
CA LYS A 92 14.55 2.84 3.12
C LYS A 92 13.85 2.76 1.78
N HIS A 93 12.76 2.01 1.74
CA HIS A 93 12.00 1.72 0.53
C HIS A 93 10.52 2.12 0.69
N PRO A 94 10.21 3.42 0.68
CA PRO A 94 8.85 3.92 0.71
C PRO A 94 7.99 3.33 -0.41
N ILE A 95 6.69 3.18 -0.15
CA ILE A 95 5.71 2.70 -1.13
C ILE A 95 5.39 3.85 -2.09
N ILE A 96 5.38 3.57 -3.39
CA ILE A 96 4.95 4.55 -4.39
C ILE A 96 3.43 4.57 -4.46
N LEU A 97 2.83 5.70 -4.09
CA LEU A 97 1.38 5.91 -4.21
C LEU A 97 1.11 7.09 -5.17
N PRO A 98 0.30 6.88 -6.23
CA PRO A 98 -0.14 7.94 -7.13
C PRO A 98 -0.93 9.01 -6.37
N HIS A 99 -0.63 10.29 -6.63
CA HIS A 99 -1.29 11.41 -5.97
C HIS A 99 -2.74 11.61 -6.44
N GLU A 100 -3.04 11.17 -7.66
CA GLU A 100 -4.35 11.23 -8.30
C GLU A 100 -5.35 10.22 -7.69
N SER A 101 -4.85 9.28 -6.90
CA SER A 101 -5.67 8.24 -6.30
C SER A 101 -6.44 8.75 -5.08
N HIS A 102 -7.75 8.55 -5.09
CA HIS A 102 -8.59 8.82 -3.92
C HIS A 102 -8.16 8.01 -2.69
N PHE A 103 -7.59 6.81 -2.88
CA PHE A 103 -7.02 6.03 -1.78
C PHE A 103 -5.84 6.77 -1.11
N THR A 104 -4.99 7.40 -1.89
CA THR A 104 -3.84 8.19 -1.39
C THR A 104 -4.34 9.39 -0.62
N ALA A 105 -5.33 10.13 -1.15
CA ALA A 105 -5.95 11.24 -0.45
C ALA A 105 -6.52 10.82 0.91
N LEU A 106 -7.32 9.74 0.95
CA LEU A 106 -7.88 9.21 2.19
C LEU A 106 -6.82 8.76 3.20
N LEU A 107 -5.68 8.24 2.73
CA LEU A 107 -4.56 7.83 3.57
C LEU A 107 -3.89 9.05 4.21
N VAL A 108 -3.61 10.08 3.41
CA VAL A 108 -3.04 11.35 3.87
C VAL A 108 -3.98 12.00 4.89
N ASP A 109 -5.27 12.13 4.56
CA ASP A 109 -6.28 12.72 5.46
C ASP A 109 -6.39 11.94 6.77
N PHE A 110 -6.33 10.61 6.72
CA PHE A 110 -6.39 9.79 7.93
C PHE A 110 -5.24 10.12 8.88
N TYR A 111 -4.02 10.20 8.37
CA TYR A 111 -2.86 10.52 9.19
C TYR A 111 -2.81 12.00 9.58
N HIS A 112 -3.26 12.89 8.70
CA HIS A 112 -3.39 14.31 8.99
C HIS A 112 -4.30 14.54 10.21
N ASN A 113 -5.45 13.87 10.25
CA ASN A 113 -6.36 13.94 11.40
C ASN A 113 -5.82 13.19 12.63
N LEU A 114 -5.18 12.03 12.44
CA LEU A 114 -4.63 11.22 13.54
C LEU A 114 -3.55 11.98 14.33
N TYR A 115 -2.75 12.77 13.64
CA TYR A 115 -1.62 13.50 14.21
C TYR A 115 -1.89 15.01 14.35
N LEU A 116 -3.18 15.41 14.36
CA LEU A 116 -3.63 16.79 14.64
C LEU A 116 -3.03 17.85 13.71
N HIS A 117 -3.27 17.69 12.41
CA HIS A 117 -2.82 18.63 11.36
C HIS A 117 -1.30 18.83 11.35
N PRO A 118 -0.54 17.74 11.29
CA PRO A 118 0.90 17.81 11.29
C PRO A 118 1.39 18.58 10.06
N GLY A 119 2.53 19.25 10.21
CA GLY A 119 3.22 19.89 9.09
C GLY A 119 3.52 18.90 7.96
N PRO A 120 3.86 19.40 6.75
CA PRO A 120 3.97 18.60 5.52
C PRO A 120 4.98 17.44 5.60
N ASN A 121 5.90 17.46 6.56
CA ASN A 121 6.99 16.49 6.67
C ASN A 121 6.65 15.23 7.47
N LEU A 122 5.44 15.08 8.01
CA LEU A 122 5.15 13.96 8.91
C LEU A 122 5.18 12.58 8.21
N LEU A 123 4.80 12.53 6.94
CA LEU A 123 4.67 11.27 6.18
C LEU A 123 5.86 10.99 5.25
N GLN A 124 6.97 11.72 5.39
CA GLN A 124 8.17 11.57 4.56
C GLN A 124 9.08 10.42 5.02
#